data_AF-A0A485KED9-F1
#
_entry.id   AF-A0A485KED9-F1
#
_cell.length_a   1.000
_cell.length_b   1.000
_cell.length_c   1.000
_cell.angle_alpha   90.00
_cell.angle_beta   90.00
_cell.angle_gamma   90.00
#
_symmetry.space_group_name_H-M   'P 1'
#
loop_
_entity.id
_entity.type
_entity.pdbx_description
1 polymer ?
#
loop_
_entity_poly.entity_id
_entity_poly.type
_entity_poly.pdbx_seq_one_letter_code
_entity_poly.pdbx_strand_id
1 'polypeptide(L)'
;MEIAVVASIEQYGTVHDLMQLENVCHEWRRWCSNRRPWQVRFRREFPDEYAFLAGETEDIASAQEWRLLFIQQSTSFASGFLLGSALPQQHRETAADDAAGEASLRRWVFVTRQAINSMSRTMSDVLAHTTPELLPLEEAKYWQRAVDQSKALQDMESLGGRGELGAKLQEQVLTIKKLHHQAQWNAKYFKVLEKPFQELLVSDMKQITYIVPAMIKTLKMMWSSSKYYKDCFKMGGLLSRIATALCARVCASISITSLLQGDDFQATIDVVESAGTMLARWHDVYDTTSTTWGPFDVFTLFHRVDYVAQRCSECRSALVLLRQIRVDMVRVPILPHDPDLIEIDRVQDHPDQIDAFEGMLAAMDRDLHTHLAGVNMFEEEHAGRWRAGLDVLRRHSDDLLRFVHGLA
;
A
#
# COMPACT_ATOMS: atom_id res chain seq x y z
N MET A 1 -37.32 -8.51 -2.29
CA MET A 1 -35.87 -8.26 -2.37
C MET A 1 -35.54 -7.33 -3.54
N GLU A 2 -36.17 -7.51 -4.72
CA GLU A 2 -36.00 -6.66 -5.92
C GLU A 2 -36.27 -5.16 -5.70
N ILE A 3 -37.35 -4.79 -5.02
CA ILE A 3 -37.67 -3.37 -4.74
C ILE A 3 -36.67 -2.76 -3.73
N ALA A 4 -36.15 -3.56 -2.79
CA ALA A 4 -35.20 -3.09 -1.79
C ALA A 4 -33.81 -2.82 -2.37
N VAL A 5 -33.36 -3.62 -3.35
CA VAL A 5 -32.09 -3.38 -4.05
C VAL A 5 -32.20 -2.15 -4.96
N VAL A 6 -33.32 -2.00 -5.67
CA VAL A 6 -33.57 -0.84 -6.55
C VAL A 6 -33.70 0.45 -5.76
N ALA A 7 -34.46 0.46 -4.66
CA ALA A 7 -34.60 1.63 -3.79
C ALA A 7 -33.31 1.97 -3.03
N SER A 8 -32.52 0.97 -2.62
CA SER A 8 -31.26 1.19 -1.89
C SER A 8 -30.13 1.70 -2.78
N ILE A 9 -30.06 1.24 -4.05
CA ILE A 9 -29.14 1.80 -5.07
C ILE A 9 -29.52 3.24 -5.43
N GLU A 10 -30.83 3.56 -5.47
CA GLU A 10 -31.31 4.93 -5.75
C GLU A 10 -31.10 5.89 -4.57
N GLN A 11 -31.06 5.41 -3.32
CA GLN A 11 -31.10 6.26 -2.12
C GLN A 11 -29.79 6.30 -1.31
N TYR A 12 -28.95 5.25 -1.35
CA TYR A 12 -27.76 5.10 -0.50
C TYR A 12 -26.59 4.43 -1.24
N GLY A 13 -26.03 5.06 -2.29
CA GLY A 13 -24.92 4.52 -3.09
C GLY A 13 -23.58 4.28 -2.36
N THR A 14 -23.58 3.62 -1.20
CA THR A 14 -22.48 3.35 -0.28
C THR A 14 -22.75 2.10 0.57
N VAL A 15 -23.30 1.03 -0.01
CA VAL A 15 -23.42 -0.25 0.72
C VAL A 15 -22.13 -1.05 0.51
N HIS A 16 -21.38 -1.19 1.60
CA HIS A 16 -20.27 -2.11 1.75
C HIS A 16 -20.71 -3.56 1.48
N ASP A 17 -19.82 -4.31 0.83
CA ASP A 17 -19.83 -5.75 0.55
C ASP A 17 -20.56 -6.26 -0.72
N LEU A 18 -19.94 -7.31 -1.30
CA LEU A 18 -20.32 -8.00 -2.54
C LEU A 18 -21.83 -8.30 -2.56
N MET A 19 -22.57 -7.73 -3.52
CA MET A 19 -23.90 -8.24 -3.83
C MET A 19 -23.77 -9.50 -4.70
N GLN A 20 -24.07 -10.66 -4.13
CA GLN A 20 -24.34 -11.89 -4.86
C GLN A 20 -25.81 -11.90 -5.26
N LEU A 21 -26.11 -11.55 -6.51
CA LEU A 21 -27.49 -11.68 -7.04
C LEU A 21 -27.69 -13.09 -7.58
N GLU A 22 -28.15 -14.01 -6.74
CA GLU A 22 -28.37 -15.43 -7.08
C GLU A 22 -29.34 -15.67 -8.25
N ASN A 23 -30.17 -14.68 -8.61
CA ASN A 23 -31.02 -14.67 -9.79
C ASN A 23 -31.12 -13.24 -10.35
N VAL A 24 -30.55 -12.98 -11.52
CA VAL A 24 -30.76 -11.71 -12.24
C VAL A 24 -32.03 -11.89 -13.08
N CYS A 25 -33.15 -11.41 -12.56
CA CYS A 25 -34.44 -11.52 -13.23
C CYS A 25 -34.48 -10.69 -14.53
N HIS A 26 -35.41 -11.06 -15.42
CA HIS A 26 -35.67 -10.34 -16.68
C HIS A 26 -35.92 -8.84 -16.46
N GLU A 27 -36.52 -8.46 -15.32
CA GLU A 27 -36.80 -7.07 -14.97
C GLU A 27 -35.53 -6.26 -14.68
N TRP A 28 -34.52 -6.86 -14.03
CA TRP A 28 -33.24 -6.19 -13.79
C TRP A 28 -32.51 -5.89 -15.10
N ARG A 29 -32.50 -6.86 -16.03
CA ARG A 29 -31.89 -6.66 -17.36
C ARG A 29 -32.62 -5.55 -18.11
N ARG A 30 -33.95 -5.57 -18.12
CA ARG A 30 -34.78 -4.52 -18.74
C ARG A 30 -34.54 -3.16 -18.09
N TRP A 31 -34.35 -3.10 -16.77
CA TRP A 31 -34.04 -1.86 -16.04
C TRP A 31 -32.66 -1.29 -16.44
N CYS A 32 -31.60 -2.12 -16.43
CA CYS A 32 -30.25 -1.75 -16.87
C CYS A 32 -30.24 -1.30 -18.34
N SER A 33 -30.94 -2.03 -19.20
CA SER A 33 -31.10 -1.71 -20.62
C SER A 33 -31.99 -0.51 -20.90
N ASN A 34 -32.70 0.07 -19.92
CA ASN A 34 -33.56 1.24 -20.12
C ASN A 34 -33.04 2.52 -19.45
N ARG A 35 -32.08 2.44 -18.52
CA ARG A 35 -31.53 3.60 -17.82
C ARG A 35 -30.32 4.19 -18.58
N ARG A 36 -30.54 5.32 -19.28
CA ARG A 36 -29.50 6.05 -20.04
C ARG A 36 -28.17 6.30 -19.29
N PRO A 37 -28.16 6.79 -18.03
CA PRO A 37 -26.90 7.09 -17.33
C PRO A 37 -26.03 5.84 -17.13
N TRP A 38 -26.67 4.71 -16.85
CA TRP A 38 -26.00 3.43 -16.68
C TRP A 38 -25.47 2.92 -18.03
N GLN A 39 -26.29 2.96 -19.08
CA GLN A 39 -25.85 2.56 -20.43
C GLN A 39 -24.65 3.37 -20.93
N VAL A 40 -24.68 4.70 -20.77
CA VAL A 40 -23.60 5.58 -21.26
C VAL A 40 -22.29 5.29 -20.54
N ARG A 41 -22.34 5.15 -19.21
CA ARG A 41 -21.15 4.83 -18.41
C ARG A 41 -20.64 3.43 -18.73
N PHE A 42 -21.52 2.44 -18.78
CA PHE A 42 -21.16 1.05 -19.02
C PHE A 42 -20.60 0.84 -20.43
N ARG A 43 -21.20 1.45 -21.46
CA ARG A 43 -20.67 1.43 -22.83
C ARG A 43 -19.30 2.10 -22.96
N ARG A 44 -19.04 3.16 -22.19
CA ARG A 44 -17.77 3.88 -22.21
C ARG A 44 -16.64 3.09 -21.56
N GLU A 45 -16.91 2.48 -20.41
CA GLU A 45 -15.88 1.83 -19.60
C GLU A 45 -15.68 0.35 -19.99
N PHE A 46 -16.71 -0.30 -20.53
CA PHE A 46 -16.76 -1.73 -20.87
C PHE A 46 -17.50 -1.96 -22.19
N PRO A 47 -16.95 -1.46 -23.31
CA PRO A 47 -17.62 -1.48 -24.60
C PRO A 47 -17.93 -2.90 -25.08
N ASP A 48 -17.05 -3.86 -24.79
CA ASP A 48 -17.19 -5.26 -25.22
C ASP A 48 -18.27 -5.99 -24.42
N GLU A 49 -18.29 -5.81 -23.09
CA GLU A 49 -19.33 -6.34 -22.19
C GLU A 49 -20.70 -5.74 -22.53
N TYR A 50 -20.76 -4.44 -22.79
CA TYR A 50 -21.99 -3.74 -23.15
C TYR A 50 -22.53 -4.24 -24.50
N ALA A 51 -21.67 -4.36 -25.52
CA ALA A 51 -22.06 -4.88 -26.84
C ALA A 51 -22.55 -6.34 -26.75
N PHE A 52 -21.92 -7.15 -25.91
CA PHE A 52 -22.32 -8.53 -25.66
C PHE A 52 -23.70 -8.61 -24.97
N LEU A 53 -23.93 -7.82 -23.92
CA LEU A 53 -25.19 -7.83 -23.15
C LEU A 53 -26.37 -7.18 -23.89
N ALA A 54 -26.12 -6.18 -24.72
CA ALA A 54 -27.15 -5.47 -25.47
C ALA A 54 -27.49 -6.13 -26.83
N GLY A 55 -26.68 -7.10 -27.27
CA GLY A 55 -26.82 -7.75 -28.59
C GLY A 55 -27.64 -9.05 -28.62
N GLU A 56 -28.06 -9.60 -27.48
CA GLU A 56 -28.88 -10.84 -27.44
C GLU A 56 -30.37 -10.54 -27.66
N THR A 57 -31.06 -11.41 -28.40
CA THR A 57 -32.53 -11.45 -28.44
C THR A 57 -33.12 -11.84 -27.08
N GLU A 58 -34.24 -11.22 -26.68
CA GLU A 58 -34.93 -11.47 -25.40
C GLU A 58 -35.23 -12.97 -25.16
N ASP A 59 -35.42 -13.75 -26.22
CA ASP A 59 -35.72 -15.18 -26.11
C ASP A 59 -34.52 -16.03 -25.66
N ILE A 60 -33.31 -15.75 -26.19
CA ILE A 60 -32.06 -16.45 -25.83
C ILE A 60 -31.63 -16.06 -24.40
N ALA A 61 -31.82 -14.79 -24.08
CA ALA A 61 -31.62 -14.19 -22.77
C ALA A 61 -32.44 -14.84 -21.66
N SER A 62 -33.70 -15.16 -21.97
CA SER A 62 -34.70 -15.69 -21.02
C SER A 62 -34.57 -17.19 -20.81
N ALA A 63 -34.04 -17.92 -21.79
CA ALA A 63 -33.79 -19.37 -21.69
C ALA A 63 -32.63 -19.74 -20.74
N GLN A 64 -31.81 -18.77 -20.35
CA GLN A 64 -30.65 -18.98 -19.49
C GLN A 64 -30.91 -18.36 -18.12
N GLU A 65 -30.84 -19.14 -17.05
CA GLU A 65 -30.93 -18.61 -15.68
C GLU A 65 -29.65 -17.84 -15.31
N TRP A 66 -29.75 -16.53 -15.13
CA TRP A 66 -28.64 -15.69 -14.71
C TRP A 66 -28.51 -15.76 -13.21
N ARG A 67 -27.38 -16.24 -12.67
CA ARG A 67 -27.24 -16.44 -11.24
C ARG A 67 -26.25 -15.56 -10.47
N LEU A 68 -25.49 -14.63 -11.07
CA LEU A 68 -24.59 -13.74 -10.29
C LEU A 68 -23.94 -12.60 -11.09
N LEU A 69 -24.08 -11.37 -10.56
CA LEU A 69 -23.33 -10.18 -10.96
C LEU A 69 -22.60 -9.65 -9.72
N PHE A 70 -21.28 -9.49 -9.77
CA PHE A 70 -20.52 -8.84 -8.70
C PHE A 70 -20.29 -7.37 -9.03
N ILE A 71 -20.61 -6.50 -8.07
CA ILE A 71 -20.33 -5.06 -8.13
C ILE A 71 -19.30 -4.75 -7.06
N GLN A 72 -18.10 -4.30 -7.43
CA GLN A 72 -17.06 -3.95 -6.46
C GLN A 72 -16.72 -2.45 -6.54
N GLN A 73 -17.02 -1.71 -5.47
CA GLN A 73 -16.95 -0.24 -5.48
C GLN A 73 -15.51 0.30 -5.47
N SER A 74 -14.52 -0.46 -4.96
CA SER A 74 -13.11 -0.02 -4.91
C SER A 74 -12.44 0.09 -6.28
N THR A 75 -13.01 -0.53 -7.31
CA THR A 75 -12.49 -0.52 -8.69
C THR A 75 -13.35 0.29 -9.66
N SER A 76 -14.38 1.00 -9.16
CA SER A 76 -15.36 1.72 -9.98
C SER A 76 -16.05 0.85 -11.06
N PHE A 77 -16.20 -0.47 -10.88
CA PHE A 77 -16.97 -1.32 -11.81
C PHE A 77 -17.47 -2.68 -11.24
N ALA A 78 -18.41 -3.28 -11.97
CA ALA A 78 -19.04 -4.58 -11.76
C ALA A 78 -18.40 -5.73 -12.57
N SER A 79 -17.41 -6.43 -12.01
CA SER A 79 -16.89 -7.67 -12.61
C SER A 79 -17.64 -8.91 -12.09
N GLY A 80 -18.79 -9.24 -12.68
CA GLY A 80 -19.46 -10.51 -12.45
C GLY A 80 -18.97 -11.60 -13.40
N PHE A 81 -18.35 -12.67 -12.88
CA PHE A 81 -18.19 -13.90 -13.66
C PHE A 81 -19.43 -14.76 -13.45
N LEU A 82 -20.27 -14.82 -14.48
CA LEU A 82 -21.49 -15.63 -14.48
C LEU A 82 -21.19 -17.03 -15.03
N LEU A 83 -21.37 -18.05 -14.19
CA LEU A 83 -21.52 -19.43 -14.65
C LEU A 83 -23.01 -19.75 -14.84
N GLY A 84 -23.50 -19.75 -16.08
CA GLY A 84 -24.80 -20.37 -16.39
C GLY A 84 -24.77 -21.85 -15.97
N SER A 85 -25.81 -22.32 -15.29
CA SER A 85 -25.89 -23.69 -14.76
C SER A 85 -25.97 -24.77 -15.86
N ALA A 86 -26.33 -24.38 -17.08
CA ALA A 86 -26.46 -25.28 -18.20
C ALA A 86 -25.23 -25.21 -19.12
N LEU A 87 -24.28 -26.10 -18.85
CA LEU A 87 -23.49 -26.74 -19.90
C LEU A 87 -24.43 -27.19 -21.04
N PRO A 88 -24.04 -27.11 -22.32
CA PRO A 88 -24.81 -27.72 -23.39
C PRO A 88 -24.96 -29.21 -23.07
N GLN A 89 -26.15 -29.65 -22.64
CA GLN A 89 -26.43 -31.06 -22.45
C GLN A 89 -26.21 -31.76 -23.79
N GLN A 90 -25.50 -32.88 -23.78
CA GLN A 90 -25.10 -33.65 -24.97
C GLN A 90 -26.27 -34.17 -25.84
N HIS A 91 -27.51 -33.92 -25.44
CA HIS A 91 -28.71 -34.29 -26.18
C HIS A 91 -29.63 -33.08 -26.35
N ARG A 92 -29.63 -32.44 -27.52
CA ARG A 92 -30.70 -31.53 -27.94
C ARG A 92 -30.96 -31.67 -29.44
N GLU A 93 -32.23 -31.74 -29.82
CA GLU A 93 -32.72 -32.17 -31.14
C GLU A 93 -33.25 -31.00 -32.00
N THR A 94 -33.14 -29.74 -31.55
CA THR A 94 -33.72 -28.57 -32.24
C THR A 94 -32.72 -27.46 -32.58
N ALA A 95 -32.94 -26.74 -33.69
CA ALA A 95 -32.07 -25.64 -34.14
C ALA A 95 -32.03 -24.43 -33.18
N ALA A 96 -33.09 -24.23 -32.38
CA ALA A 96 -33.12 -23.19 -31.34
C ALA A 96 -32.22 -23.53 -30.15
N ASP A 97 -32.10 -24.83 -29.83
CA ASP A 97 -31.21 -25.33 -28.80
C ASP A 97 -29.73 -25.22 -29.18
N ASP A 98 -29.40 -25.40 -30.46
CA ASP A 98 -28.05 -25.20 -30.99
C ASP A 98 -27.62 -23.73 -30.89
N ALA A 99 -28.51 -22.79 -31.24
CA ALA A 99 -28.25 -21.35 -31.12
C ALA A 99 -28.06 -20.91 -29.66
N ALA A 100 -28.86 -21.45 -28.74
CA ALA A 100 -28.73 -21.19 -27.30
C ALA A 100 -27.43 -21.78 -26.72
N GLY A 101 -27.01 -22.96 -27.18
CA GLY A 101 -25.74 -23.60 -26.81
C GLY A 101 -24.53 -22.82 -27.33
N GLU A 102 -24.56 -22.33 -28.57
CA GLU A 102 -23.51 -21.50 -29.13
C GLU A 102 -23.39 -20.15 -28.41
N ALA A 103 -24.51 -19.49 -28.12
CA ALA A 103 -24.53 -18.25 -27.33
C ALA A 103 -23.91 -18.44 -25.94
N SER A 104 -24.25 -19.55 -25.26
CA SER A 104 -23.64 -19.92 -23.98
C SER A 104 -22.12 -20.12 -24.10
N LEU A 105 -21.64 -20.83 -25.14
CA LEU A 105 -20.21 -21.04 -25.37
C LEU A 105 -19.45 -19.74 -25.65
N ARG A 106 -20.01 -18.83 -26.47
CA ARG A 106 -19.40 -17.51 -26.73
C ARG A 106 -19.26 -16.70 -25.45
N ARG A 107 -20.25 -16.78 -24.56
CA ARG A 107 -20.22 -16.13 -23.25
C ARG A 107 -19.13 -16.70 -22.36
N TRP A 108 -19.04 -18.03 -22.32
CA TRP A 108 -18.00 -18.74 -21.60
C TRP A 108 -16.60 -18.30 -22.03
N VAL A 109 -16.38 -18.21 -23.35
CA VAL A 109 -15.10 -17.74 -23.93
C VAL A 109 -14.79 -16.30 -23.53
N PHE A 110 -15.80 -15.44 -23.44
CA PHE A 110 -15.64 -14.05 -23.02
C PHE A 110 -15.31 -13.93 -21.52
N VAL A 111 -16.09 -14.62 -20.68
CA VAL A 111 -15.91 -14.66 -19.21
C VAL A 111 -14.53 -15.19 -18.84
N THR A 112 -14.11 -16.31 -19.44
CA THR A 112 -12.77 -16.88 -19.17
C THR A 112 -11.66 -15.99 -19.70
N ARG A 113 -11.84 -15.29 -20.83
CA ARG A 113 -10.89 -14.27 -21.31
C ARG A 113 -10.72 -13.13 -20.32
N GLN A 114 -11.82 -12.58 -19.80
CA GLN A 114 -11.74 -11.50 -18.83
C GLN A 114 -11.10 -11.94 -17.51
N ALA A 115 -11.38 -13.18 -17.07
CA ALA A 115 -10.72 -13.75 -15.91
C ALA A 115 -9.20 -13.88 -16.12
N ILE A 116 -8.77 -14.37 -17.28
CA ILE A 116 -7.36 -14.46 -17.66
C ILE A 116 -6.71 -13.07 -17.66
N ASN A 117 -7.36 -12.07 -18.27
CA ASN A 117 -6.86 -10.70 -18.32
C ASN A 117 -6.70 -10.11 -16.90
N SER A 118 -7.67 -10.34 -16.02
CA SER A 118 -7.62 -9.87 -14.63
C SER A 118 -6.51 -10.54 -13.82
N MET A 119 -6.37 -11.87 -13.93
CA MET A 119 -5.35 -12.65 -13.20
C MET A 119 -3.93 -12.44 -13.74
N SER A 120 -3.80 -12.01 -15.00
CA SER A 120 -2.50 -11.79 -15.65
C SER A 120 -1.97 -10.35 -15.50
N ARG A 121 -2.68 -9.47 -14.77
CA ARG A 121 -2.21 -8.11 -14.48
C ARG A 121 -0.88 -8.13 -13.75
N THR A 122 -0.03 -7.14 -14.03
CA THR A 122 1.23 -7.01 -13.31
C THR A 122 0.97 -6.51 -11.89
N MET A 123 1.87 -6.82 -10.95
CA MET A 123 1.71 -6.35 -9.57
C MET A 123 1.76 -4.82 -9.49
N SER A 124 2.49 -4.16 -10.38
CA SER A 124 2.51 -2.69 -10.49
C SER A 124 1.13 -2.13 -10.83
N ASP A 125 0.40 -2.76 -11.77
CA ASP A 125 -0.95 -2.34 -12.14
C ASP A 125 -1.96 -2.58 -11.00
N VAL A 126 -1.83 -3.73 -10.31
CA VAL A 126 -2.69 -4.11 -9.19
C VAL A 126 -2.57 -3.11 -8.03
N LEU A 127 -1.37 -2.59 -7.79
CA LEU A 127 -1.06 -1.75 -6.63
C LEU A 127 -0.98 -0.24 -6.97
N ALA A 128 -1.32 0.17 -8.20
CA ALA A 128 -1.16 1.55 -8.67
C ALA A 128 -1.87 2.61 -7.81
N HIS A 129 -2.94 2.24 -7.10
CA HIS A 129 -3.73 3.13 -6.24
C HIS A 129 -3.58 2.82 -4.74
N THR A 130 -2.66 1.93 -4.38
CA THR A 130 -2.43 1.53 -2.99
C THR A 130 -1.53 2.55 -2.30
N THR A 131 -1.88 2.93 -1.07
CA THR A 131 -1.02 3.79 -0.25
C THR A 131 0.33 3.11 0.01
N PRO A 132 1.46 3.84 -0.04
CA PRO A 132 2.81 3.27 0.07
C PRO A 132 3.03 2.32 1.27
N GLU A 133 2.47 2.65 2.43
CA GLU A 133 2.59 1.83 3.65
C GLU A 133 1.96 0.44 3.51
N LEU A 134 0.87 0.32 2.75
CA LEU A 134 0.10 -0.90 2.60
C LEU A 134 0.61 -1.80 1.47
N LEU A 135 1.60 -1.38 0.68
CA LEU A 135 2.02 -2.07 -0.54
C LEU A 135 2.34 -3.57 -0.33
N PRO A 136 3.17 -3.98 0.66
CA PRO A 136 3.47 -5.40 0.87
C PRO A 136 2.25 -6.20 1.32
N LEU A 137 1.40 -5.61 2.17
CA LEU A 137 0.21 -6.26 2.69
C LEU A 137 -0.86 -6.44 1.61
N GLU A 138 -1.06 -5.44 0.74
CA GLU A 138 -2.02 -5.53 -0.36
C GLU A 138 -1.58 -6.53 -1.44
N GLU A 139 -0.27 -6.68 -1.67
CA GLU A 139 0.25 -7.79 -2.49
C GLU A 139 -0.08 -9.15 -1.87
N ALA A 140 0.12 -9.32 -0.56
CA ALA A 140 -0.22 -10.55 0.13
C ALA A 140 -1.72 -10.87 0.03
N LYS A 141 -2.58 -9.87 0.26
CA LYS A 141 -4.04 -10.00 0.13
C LYS A 141 -4.48 -10.23 -1.30
N TYR A 142 -3.81 -9.66 -2.29
CA TYR A 142 -4.11 -9.90 -3.71
C TYR A 142 -4.00 -11.39 -4.03
N TRP A 143 -2.93 -12.06 -3.59
CA TRP A 143 -2.77 -13.49 -3.85
C TRP A 143 -3.83 -14.35 -3.17
N GLN A 144 -4.31 -13.98 -1.97
CA GLN A 144 -5.45 -14.66 -1.34
C GLN A 144 -6.72 -14.48 -2.19
N ARG A 145 -7.05 -13.23 -2.54
CA ARG A 145 -8.22 -12.92 -3.38
C ARG A 145 -8.17 -13.61 -4.75
N ALA A 146 -6.99 -13.69 -5.36
CA ALA A 146 -6.80 -14.35 -6.65
C ALA A 146 -7.11 -15.85 -6.58
N VAL A 147 -6.82 -16.53 -5.46
CA VAL A 147 -7.19 -17.93 -5.25
C VAL A 147 -8.71 -18.07 -5.18
N ASP A 148 -9.37 -17.24 -4.37
CA ASP A 148 -10.82 -17.30 -4.18
C ASP A 148 -11.58 -17.03 -5.48
N GLN A 149 -11.16 -16.01 -6.22
CA GLN A 149 -11.77 -15.62 -7.50
C GLN A 149 -11.60 -16.66 -8.61
N SER A 150 -10.48 -17.38 -8.61
CA SER A 150 -10.18 -18.37 -9.66
C SER A 150 -10.66 -19.79 -9.32
N LYS A 151 -11.02 -20.07 -8.06
CA LYS A 151 -11.47 -21.39 -7.60
C LYS A 151 -12.69 -21.90 -8.38
N ALA A 152 -13.74 -21.08 -8.49
CA ALA A 152 -14.96 -21.43 -9.21
C ALA A 152 -14.72 -21.72 -10.70
N LEU A 153 -13.72 -21.07 -11.31
CA LEU A 153 -13.37 -21.26 -12.71
C LEU A 153 -12.42 -22.45 -12.94
N GLN A 154 -11.64 -22.82 -11.93
CA GLN A 154 -10.77 -24.00 -11.96
C GLN A 154 -11.58 -25.30 -11.92
N ASP A 155 -12.63 -25.33 -11.10
CA ASP A 155 -13.51 -26.49 -10.91
C ASP A 155 -14.43 -26.74 -12.11
N MET A 156 -14.36 -25.91 -13.16
CA MET A 156 -14.96 -26.23 -14.45
C MET A 156 -14.32 -27.50 -15.00
N GLU A 157 -15.09 -28.58 -14.98
CA GLU A 157 -14.80 -29.79 -15.76
C GLU A 157 -14.69 -29.44 -17.24
N SER A 158 -13.95 -30.24 -17.99
CA SER A 158 -13.71 -30.06 -19.43
C SER A 158 -15.03 -29.85 -20.17
N LEU A 159 -15.36 -28.58 -20.44
CA LEU A 159 -16.58 -28.17 -21.10
C LEU A 159 -16.53 -28.75 -22.52
N GLY A 160 -17.26 -29.85 -22.73
CA GLY A 160 -17.35 -30.57 -23.99
C GLY A 160 -18.19 -29.81 -25.01
N GLY A 161 -17.67 -28.70 -25.55
CA GLY A 161 -18.25 -28.02 -26.70
C GLY A 161 -17.72 -28.61 -28.00
N ARG A 162 -18.60 -28.89 -28.98
CA ARG A 162 -18.19 -29.22 -30.35
C ARG A 162 -17.78 -27.94 -31.09
N GLY A 163 -16.73 -28.01 -31.92
CA GLY A 163 -16.29 -26.90 -32.78
C GLY A 163 -15.23 -25.96 -32.16
N GLU A 164 -14.90 -24.89 -32.89
CA GLU A 164 -13.79 -23.98 -32.58
C GLU A 164 -13.95 -23.24 -31.24
N LEU A 165 -15.17 -22.84 -30.88
CA LEU A 165 -15.48 -22.17 -29.61
C LEU A 165 -15.25 -23.08 -28.39
N GLY A 166 -15.57 -24.37 -28.52
CA GLY A 166 -15.30 -25.36 -27.47
C GLY A 166 -13.80 -25.56 -27.25
N ALA A 167 -13.02 -25.67 -28.33
CA ALA A 167 -11.57 -25.77 -28.25
C ALA A 167 -10.94 -24.53 -27.59
N LYS A 168 -11.37 -23.33 -27.99
CA LYS A 168 -10.91 -22.05 -27.41
C LYS A 168 -11.23 -21.95 -25.91
N LEU A 169 -12.44 -22.34 -25.53
CA LEU A 169 -12.85 -22.37 -24.13
C LEU A 169 -11.99 -23.34 -23.31
N GLN A 170 -11.70 -24.52 -23.85
CA GLN A 170 -10.85 -25.51 -23.20
C GLN A 170 -9.42 -24.98 -22.99
N GLU A 171 -8.84 -24.30 -23.98
CA GLU A 171 -7.54 -23.62 -23.85
C GLU A 171 -7.55 -22.56 -22.74
N GLN A 172 -8.61 -21.75 -22.66
CA GLN A 172 -8.77 -20.74 -21.63
C GLN A 172 -8.91 -21.35 -20.24
N VAL A 173 -9.70 -22.43 -20.09
CA VAL A 173 -9.84 -23.16 -18.82
C VAL A 173 -8.50 -23.76 -18.38
N LEU A 174 -7.70 -24.31 -19.29
CA LEU A 174 -6.35 -24.79 -18.98
C LEU A 174 -5.44 -23.65 -18.52
N THR A 175 -5.55 -22.47 -19.13
CA THR A 175 -4.82 -21.27 -18.72
C THR A 175 -5.24 -20.81 -17.33
N ILE A 176 -6.54 -20.78 -17.04
CA ILE A 176 -7.09 -20.47 -15.71
C ILE A 176 -6.57 -21.45 -14.67
N LYS A 177 -6.55 -22.77 -14.96
CA LYS A 177 -5.99 -23.79 -14.05
C LYS A 177 -4.52 -23.52 -13.71
N LYS A 178 -3.71 -23.11 -14.71
CA LYS A 178 -2.30 -22.73 -14.49
C LYS A 178 -2.18 -21.47 -13.60
N LEU A 179 -2.98 -20.45 -13.86
CA LEU A 179 -2.99 -19.20 -13.09
C LEU A 179 -3.49 -19.40 -11.65
N HIS A 180 -4.56 -20.18 -11.47
CA HIS A 180 -5.06 -20.58 -10.14
C HIS A 180 -3.97 -21.31 -9.35
N HIS A 181 -3.32 -22.29 -9.97
CA HIS A 181 -2.23 -23.02 -9.32
C HIS A 181 -1.10 -22.07 -8.91
N GLN A 182 -0.69 -21.14 -9.78
CA GLN A 182 0.28 -20.10 -9.42
C GLN A 182 -0.17 -19.25 -8.23
N ALA A 183 -1.42 -18.77 -8.25
CA ALA A 183 -1.98 -17.97 -7.16
C ALA A 183 -1.99 -18.75 -5.85
N GLN A 184 -2.37 -20.03 -5.88
CA GLN A 184 -2.39 -20.90 -4.70
C GLN A 184 -0.98 -21.09 -4.10
N TRP A 185 0.03 -21.31 -4.94
CA TRP A 185 1.41 -21.41 -4.47
C TRP A 185 1.91 -20.11 -3.85
N ASN A 186 1.63 -18.96 -4.48
CA ASN A 186 2.03 -17.66 -3.96
C ASN A 186 1.32 -17.37 -2.64
N ALA A 187 0.01 -17.61 -2.57
CA ALA A 187 -0.82 -17.40 -1.38
C ALA A 187 -0.30 -18.15 -0.15
N LYS A 188 0.26 -19.36 -0.31
CA LYS A 188 0.87 -20.12 0.80
C LYS A 188 2.04 -19.38 1.44
N TYR A 189 2.95 -18.83 0.63
CA TYR A 189 4.09 -18.06 1.14
C TYR A 189 3.64 -16.72 1.73
N PHE A 190 2.76 -16.02 1.03
CA PHE A 190 2.25 -14.73 1.50
C PHE A 190 1.40 -14.86 2.76
N LYS A 191 0.79 -16.02 3.03
CA LYS A 191 0.09 -16.26 4.30
C LYS A 191 1.04 -16.20 5.50
N VAL A 192 2.29 -16.62 5.34
CA VAL A 192 3.33 -16.55 6.39
C VAL A 192 3.84 -15.11 6.54
N LEU A 193 3.92 -14.36 5.45
CA LEU A 193 4.39 -12.97 5.43
C LEU A 193 3.32 -11.93 5.82
N GLU A 194 2.04 -12.32 5.79
CA GLU A 194 0.91 -11.43 6.09
C GLU A 194 1.03 -10.80 7.48
N LYS A 195 1.33 -11.61 8.51
CA LYS A 195 1.49 -11.12 9.88
C LYS A 195 2.67 -10.14 10.02
N PRO A 196 3.90 -10.46 9.58
CA PRO A 196 4.99 -9.49 9.54
C PRO A 196 4.62 -8.18 8.83
N PHE A 197 3.92 -8.23 7.69
CA PHE A 197 3.49 -7.04 6.97
C PHE A 197 2.46 -6.20 7.73
N GLN A 198 1.54 -6.84 8.48
CA GLN A 198 0.64 -6.13 9.38
C GLN A 198 1.39 -5.47 10.53
N GLU A 199 2.36 -6.17 11.12
CA GLU A 199 3.20 -5.65 12.20
C GLU A 199 4.04 -4.44 11.75
N LEU A 200 4.45 -4.33 10.48
CA LEU A 200 5.09 -3.11 9.97
C LEU A 200 4.20 -1.86 10.06
N LEU A 201 2.87 -2.03 10.02
CA LEU A 201 1.92 -0.92 10.08
C LEU A 201 1.64 -0.49 11.52
N VAL A 202 1.38 -1.45 12.39
CA VAL A 202 0.84 -1.19 13.74
C VAL A 202 1.90 -1.07 14.82
N SER A 203 3.04 -1.73 14.65
CA SER A 203 4.08 -1.78 15.69
C SER A 203 4.81 -0.46 15.83
N ASP A 204 5.44 -0.28 17.00
CA ASP A 204 6.33 0.85 17.23
C ASP A 204 7.65 0.70 16.44
N MET A 205 8.38 1.80 16.23
CA MET A 205 9.64 1.78 15.45
C MET A 205 10.70 0.86 16.07
N LYS A 206 10.71 0.73 17.41
CA LYS A 206 11.66 -0.12 18.14
C LYS A 206 11.40 -1.59 17.82
N GLN A 207 10.15 -2.02 17.84
CA GLN A 207 9.67 -3.36 17.50
C GLN A 207 9.94 -3.72 16.04
N ILE A 208 9.72 -2.77 15.11
CA ILE A 208 9.94 -3.02 13.67
C ILE A 208 11.41 -3.37 13.39
N THR A 209 12.36 -2.83 14.17
CA THR A 209 13.79 -3.16 14.06
C THR A 209 14.06 -4.66 14.29
N TYR A 210 13.24 -5.34 15.07
CA TYR A 210 13.33 -6.79 15.28
C TYR A 210 12.52 -7.62 14.26
N ILE A 211 11.43 -7.05 13.73
CA ILE A 211 10.57 -7.69 12.73
C ILE A 211 11.29 -7.80 11.37
N VAL A 212 11.99 -6.74 10.95
CA VAL A 212 12.64 -6.67 9.63
C VAL A 212 13.61 -7.83 9.39
N PRO A 213 14.58 -8.14 10.28
CA PRO A 213 15.49 -9.28 10.07
C PRO A 213 14.78 -10.64 9.96
N ALA A 214 13.76 -10.87 10.79
CA ALA A 214 12.98 -12.11 10.77
C ALA A 214 12.18 -12.26 9.47
N MET A 215 11.58 -11.17 8.99
CA MET A 215 10.88 -11.11 7.71
C MET A 215 11.84 -11.38 6.54
N ILE A 216 13.03 -10.79 6.53
CA ILE A 216 14.07 -11.02 5.51
C ILE A 216 14.45 -12.50 5.46
N LYS A 217 14.60 -13.17 6.61
CA LYS A 217 14.86 -14.61 6.65
C LYS A 217 13.74 -15.42 5.98
N THR A 218 12.48 -15.05 6.22
CA THR A 218 11.32 -15.67 5.56
C THR A 218 11.32 -15.43 4.05
N LEU A 219 11.69 -14.24 3.59
CA LEU A 219 11.83 -13.92 2.17
C LEU A 219 12.95 -14.72 1.50
N LYS A 220 14.09 -14.89 2.17
CA LYS A 220 15.20 -15.74 1.70
C LYS A 220 14.77 -17.22 1.57
N MET A 221 13.97 -17.73 2.51
CA MET A 221 13.37 -19.07 2.40
C MET A 221 12.36 -19.17 1.25
N MET A 222 11.54 -18.15 1.06
CA MET A 222 10.60 -18.09 -0.07
C MET A 222 11.34 -18.08 -1.41
N TRP A 223 12.45 -17.36 -1.53
CA TRP A 223 13.27 -17.37 -2.74
C TRP A 223 13.88 -18.73 -3.05
N SER A 224 14.37 -19.46 -2.04
CA SER A 224 14.99 -20.76 -2.29
C SER A 224 13.98 -21.82 -2.78
N SER A 225 12.74 -21.73 -2.30
CA SER A 225 11.70 -22.76 -2.46
C SER A 225 10.54 -22.40 -3.38
N SER A 226 10.30 -21.11 -3.66
CA SER A 226 9.17 -20.68 -4.48
C SER A 226 9.43 -20.92 -5.96
N LYS A 227 8.45 -21.51 -6.64
CA LYS A 227 8.46 -21.68 -8.10
C LYS A 227 8.24 -20.37 -8.85
N TYR A 228 7.51 -19.42 -8.27
CA TYR A 228 7.01 -18.25 -8.99
C TYR A 228 7.59 -16.92 -8.50
N TYR A 229 8.26 -16.91 -7.35
CA TYR A 229 8.94 -15.75 -6.76
C TYR A 229 10.46 -15.92 -6.63
N LYS A 230 11.01 -17.04 -7.11
CA LYS A 230 12.46 -17.20 -7.36
C LYS A 230 12.84 -16.53 -8.70
N ASP A 231 12.54 -15.25 -8.78
CA ASP A 231 12.75 -14.40 -9.95
C ASP A 231 13.17 -13.01 -9.47
N CYS A 232 14.25 -12.46 -10.04
CA CYS A 232 14.85 -11.22 -9.57
C CYS A 232 13.92 -10.03 -9.70
N PHE A 233 13.07 -9.98 -10.74
CA PHE A 233 12.12 -8.90 -10.93
C PHE A 233 10.97 -8.95 -9.92
N LYS A 234 10.39 -10.13 -9.69
CA LYS A 234 9.29 -10.28 -8.74
C LYS A 234 9.73 -10.10 -7.29
N MET A 235 10.80 -10.78 -6.89
CA MET A 235 11.34 -10.65 -5.53
C MET A 235 11.92 -9.26 -5.31
N GLY A 236 12.70 -8.73 -6.25
CA GLY A 236 13.23 -7.36 -6.18
C GLY A 236 12.10 -6.31 -6.10
N GLY A 237 11.02 -6.51 -6.86
CA GLY A 237 9.83 -5.65 -6.76
C GLY A 237 9.14 -5.72 -5.39
N LEU A 238 9.02 -6.92 -4.79
CA LEU A 238 8.48 -7.08 -3.44
C LEU A 238 9.37 -6.39 -2.40
N LEU A 239 10.69 -6.58 -2.49
CA LEU A 239 11.66 -5.93 -1.62
C LEU A 239 11.58 -4.40 -1.75
N SER A 240 11.47 -3.87 -2.96
CA SER A 240 11.28 -2.43 -3.20
C SER A 240 10.00 -1.89 -2.57
N ARG A 241 8.89 -2.63 -2.64
CA ARG A 241 7.63 -2.26 -1.97
C ARG A 241 7.75 -2.26 -0.45
N ILE A 242 8.49 -3.23 0.12
CA ILE A 242 8.77 -3.26 1.56
C ILE A 242 9.64 -2.05 1.96
N ALA A 243 10.70 -1.76 1.23
CA ALA A 243 11.56 -0.58 1.45
C ALA A 243 10.74 0.72 1.42
N THR A 244 9.84 0.83 0.43
CA THR A 244 8.93 1.97 0.27
C THR A 244 7.98 2.10 1.46
N ALA A 245 7.39 1.00 1.93
CA ALA A 245 6.51 0.99 3.09
C ALA A 245 7.23 1.40 4.39
N LEU A 246 8.47 0.92 4.60
CA LEU A 246 9.30 1.32 5.73
C LEU A 246 9.60 2.83 5.70
N CYS A 247 9.97 3.36 4.53
CA CYS A 247 10.23 4.79 4.37
C CYS A 247 8.96 5.62 4.64
N ALA A 248 7.82 5.23 4.08
CA ALA A 248 6.55 5.93 4.27
C ALA A 248 6.16 5.97 5.75
N ARG A 249 6.31 4.86 6.46
CA ARG A 249 6.05 4.77 7.90
C ARG A 249 6.91 5.72 8.73
N VAL A 250 8.18 5.90 8.36
CA VAL A 250 9.08 6.87 9.01
C VAL A 250 8.64 8.31 8.70
N CYS A 251 8.34 8.59 7.43
CA CYS A 251 7.89 9.92 7.00
C CYS A 251 6.57 10.34 7.67
N ALA A 252 5.67 9.39 7.94
CA ALA A 252 4.41 9.65 8.63
C ALA A 252 4.57 9.84 10.15
N SER A 253 5.63 9.28 10.76
CA SER A 253 5.83 9.32 12.21
C SER A 253 6.68 10.48 12.70
N ILE A 254 7.50 11.08 11.83
CA ILE A 254 8.40 12.19 12.19
C ILE A 254 7.95 13.47 11.48
N SER A 255 7.60 14.49 12.28
CA SER A 255 7.19 15.82 11.79
C SER A 255 8.09 16.90 12.36
N ILE A 256 8.61 17.78 11.51
CA ILE A 256 9.36 18.98 11.90
C ILE A 256 8.51 19.88 12.80
N THR A 257 7.21 20.02 12.52
CA THR A 257 6.34 20.88 13.31
C THR A 257 6.23 20.37 14.74
N SER A 258 6.05 19.05 14.90
CA SER A 258 6.06 18.40 16.22
C SER A 258 7.41 18.52 16.92
N LEU A 259 8.52 18.48 16.17
CA LEU A 259 9.87 18.65 16.69
C LEU A 259 10.12 20.06 17.25
N LEU A 260 9.63 21.10 16.58
CA LEU A 260 9.82 22.49 17.01
C LEU A 260 8.89 22.88 18.18
N GLN A 261 7.73 22.23 18.30
CA GLN A 261 6.73 22.53 19.32
C GLN A 261 6.77 21.57 20.52
N GLY A 262 7.59 20.52 20.46
CA GLY A 262 7.58 19.42 21.42
C GLY A 262 8.19 19.78 22.78
N ASP A 263 7.56 19.32 23.85
CA ASP A 263 8.08 19.42 25.22
C ASP A 263 8.98 18.27 25.63
N ASP A 264 8.82 17.10 24.99
CA ASP A 264 9.60 15.90 25.26
C ASP A 264 10.57 15.61 24.09
N PHE A 265 11.70 16.30 24.13
CA PHE A 265 12.79 16.08 23.18
C PHE A 265 13.34 14.65 23.27
N GLN A 266 13.38 14.04 24.46
CA GLN A 266 13.99 12.72 24.63
C GLN A 266 13.16 11.64 23.96
N ALA A 267 11.84 11.64 24.16
CA ALA A 267 10.95 10.70 23.47
C ALA A 267 11.03 10.85 21.95
N THR A 268 11.13 12.09 21.45
CA THR A 268 11.28 12.36 20.01
C THR A 268 12.61 11.84 19.46
N ILE A 269 13.72 12.08 20.17
CA ILE A 269 15.06 11.57 19.83
C ILE A 269 15.07 10.04 19.76
N ASP A 270 14.46 9.38 20.74
CA ASP A 270 14.33 7.92 20.81
C ASP A 270 13.60 7.35 19.59
N VAL A 271 12.50 8.00 19.17
CA VAL A 271 11.71 7.58 17.99
C VAL A 271 12.53 7.73 16.71
N VAL A 272 13.19 8.87 16.51
CA VAL A 272 14.02 9.14 15.32
C VAL A 272 15.21 8.18 15.25
N GLU A 273 15.85 7.89 16.38
CA GLU A 273 16.96 6.93 16.46
C GLU A 273 16.50 5.50 16.14
N SER A 274 15.34 5.10 16.65
CA SER A 274 14.75 3.80 16.37
C SER A 274 14.41 3.67 14.88
N ALA A 275 13.84 4.72 14.27
CA ALA A 275 13.57 4.76 12.84
C ALA A 275 14.85 4.66 11.99
N GLY A 276 15.91 5.41 12.34
CA GLY A 276 17.20 5.33 11.66
C GLY A 276 17.84 3.95 11.76
N THR A 277 17.80 3.34 12.95
CA THR A 277 18.34 1.99 13.20
C THR A 277 17.57 0.94 12.40
N MET A 278 16.24 1.02 12.38
CA MET A 278 15.38 0.15 11.59
C MET A 278 15.73 0.23 10.08
N LEU A 279 15.88 1.44 9.53
CA LEU A 279 16.26 1.62 8.13
C LEU A 279 17.68 1.11 7.85
N ALA A 280 18.63 1.29 8.77
CA ALA A 280 19.97 0.73 8.63
C ALA A 280 19.96 -0.81 8.58
N ARG A 281 19.07 -1.47 9.35
CA ARG A 281 18.87 -2.93 9.29
C ARG A 281 18.34 -3.42 7.94
N TRP A 282 17.76 -2.56 7.12
CA TRP A 282 17.34 -2.94 5.77
C TRP A 282 18.53 -3.39 4.91
N HIS A 283 19.75 -2.90 5.16
CA HIS A 283 20.95 -3.37 4.46
C HIS A 283 21.21 -4.87 4.63
N ASP A 284 20.72 -5.49 5.71
CA ASP A 284 20.81 -6.94 5.93
C ASP A 284 20.00 -7.75 4.89
N VAL A 285 19.15 -7.07 4.10
CA VAL A 285 18.33 -7.68 3.05
C VAL A 285 19.18 -8.23 1.92
N TYR A 286 20.29 -7.56 1.55
CA TYR A 286 21.08 -7.93 0.39
C TYR A 286 22.55 -8.08 0.76
N ASP A 287 23.09 -9.24 0.43
CA ASP A 287 24.50 -9.55 0.55
C ASP A 287 25.08 -9.63 -0.86
N THR A 288 25.93 -8.66 -1.21
CA THR A 288 26.56 -8.58 -2.54
C THR A 288 27.47 -9.77 -2.84
N THR A 289 27.88 -10.52 -1.81
CA THR A 289 28.72 -11.72 -1.97
C THR A 289 27.89 -12.99 -2.20
N SER A 290 26.57 -12.93 -1.98
CA SER A 290 25.70 -14.09 -2.14
C SER A 290 25.49 -14.43 -3.61
N THR A 291 25.83 -15.66 -3.99
CA THR A 291 25.54 -16.21 -5.32
C THR A 291 24.14 -16.84 -5.40
N THR A 292 23.43 -16.94 -4.29
CA THR A 292 22.16 -17.68 -4.19
C THR A 292 20.94 -16.79 -3.96
N TRP A 293 21.11 -15.53 -3.57
CA TRP A 293 20.05 -14.57 -3.28
C TRP A 293 20.23 -13.32 -4.16
N GLY A 294 19.38 -13.14 -5.16
CA GLY A 294 19.55 -12.12 -6.20
C GLY A 294 20.10 -12.69 -7.51
N PRO A 295 20.63 -11.85 -8.42
CA PRO A 295 20.98 -10.43 -8.22
C PRO A 295 19.76 -9.50 -8.18
N PHE A 296 19.83 -8.43 -7.39
CA PHE A 296 18.83 -7.35 -7.36
C PHE A 296 19.45 -6.01 -7.71
N ASP A 297 18.60 -5.06 -8.12
CA ASP A 297 19.02 -3.68 -8.33
C ASP A 297 19.22 -2.96 -6.98
N VAL A 298 20.50 -2.77 -6.62
CA VAL A 298 20.94 -2.11 -5.39
C VAL A 298 20.38 -0.69 -5.27
N PHE A 299 20.27 0.04 -6.40
CA PHE A 299 19.77 1.41 -6.38
C PHE A 299 18.29 1.44 -5.94
N THR A 300 17.46 0.60 -6.57
CA THR A 300 16.03 0.48 -6.22
C THR A 300 15.80 0.01 -4.78
N LEU A 301 16.71 -0.78 -4.21
CA LEU A 301 16.58 -1.28 -2.84
C LEU A 301 16.98 -0.27 -1.77
N PHE A 302 17.99 0.56 -2.03
CA PHE A 302 18.66 1.34 -0.97
C PHE A 302 18.58 2.86 -1.13
N HIS A 303 18.52 3.41 -2.34
CA HIS A 303 18.61 4.87 -2.53
C HIS A 303 17.65 5.67 -1.64
N ARG A 304 16.36 5.29 -1.65
CA ARG A 304 15.35 5.99 -0.84
C ARG A 304 15.51 5.70 0.66
N VAL A 305 15.88 4.49 1.02
CA VAL A 305 16.10 4.08 2.43
C VAL A 305 17.26 4.85 3.03
N ASP A 306 18.38 4.94 2.31
CA ASP A 306 19.58 5.67 2.71
C ASP A 306 19.29 7.16 2.84
N TYR A 307 18.54 7.72 1.89
CA TYR A 307 18.10 9.11 1.96
C TYR A 307 17.31 9.40 3.24
N VAL A 308 16.29 8.58 3.54
CA VAL A 308 15.45 8.77 4.74
C VAL A 308 16.25 8.51 6.02
N ALA A 309 17.13 7.50 6.05
CA ALA A 309 17.99 7.21 7.20
C ALA A 309 18.95 8.36 7.49
N GLN A 310 19.55 8.96 6.46
CA GLN A 310 20.40 10.13 6.58
C GLN A 310 19.63 11.33 7.17
N ARG A 311 18.38 11.53 6.73
CA ARG A 311 17.49 12.58 7.28
C ARG A 311 17.15 12.34 8.75
N CYS A 312 16.92 11.09 9.16
CA CYS A 312 16.74 10.75 10.58
C CYS A 312 17.99 11.10 11.39
N SER A 313 19.18 10.81 10.88
CA SER A 313 20.45 11.16 11.54
C SER A 313 20.60 12.67 11.74
N GLU A 314 20.36 13.45 10.69
CA GLU A 314 20.39 14.92 10.73
C GLU A 314 19.37 15.50 11.72
N CYS A 315 18.14 14.95 11.72
CA CYS A 315 17.08 15.34 12.64
C CYS A 315 17.41 15.02 14.09
N ARG A 316 18.00 13.85 14.36
CA ARG A 316 18.51 13.49 15.69
C ARG A 316 19.54 14.51 16.17
N SER A 317 20.52 14.87 15.34
CA SER A 317 21.52 15.88 15.70
C SER A 317 20.87 17.22 16.05
N ALA A 318 19.87 17.66 15.27
CA ALA A 318 19.13 18.88 15.53
C ALA A 318 18.38 18.84 16.88
N LEU A 319 17.70 17.73 17.16
CA LEU A 319 16.99 17.51 18.42
C LEU A 319 17.91 17.55 19.64
N VAL A 320 19.11 16.96 19.53
CA VAL A 320 20.10 16.99 20.61
C VAL A 320 20.55 18.42 20.89
N LEU A 321 20.80 19.23 19.86
CA LEU A 321 21.15 20.64 20.02
C LEU A 321 20.02 21.44 20.67
N LEU A 322 18.78 21.28 20.19
CA LEU A 322 17.62 21.95 20.77
C LEU A 322 17.39 21.55 22.23
N ARG A 323 17.57 20.27 22.55
CA ARG A 323 17.51 19.76 23.93
C ARG A 323 18.58 20.39 24.79
N GLN A 324 19.83 20.46 24.33
CA GLN A 324 20.95 21.08 25.04
C GLN A 324 20.64 22.55 25.35
N ILE A 325 20.17 23.32 24.35
CA ILE A 325 19.80 24.72 24.55
C ILE A 325 18.67 24.84 25.60
N ARG A 326 17.64 24.00 25.51
CA ARG A 326 16.49 24.07 26.43
C ARG A 326 16.83 23.63 27.86
N VAL A 327 17.56 22.53 28.02
CA VAL A 327 17.86 21.93 29.33
C VAL A 327 18.98 22.70 30.03
N ASP A 328 20.07 22.98 29.33
CA ASP A 328 21.27 23.55 29.95
C ASP A 328 21.30 25.07 29.95
N MET A 329 20.40 25.73 29.18
CA MET A 329 20.42 27.19 29.03
C MET A 329 19.08 27.89 29.35
N VAL A 330 17.95 27.17 29.44
CA VAL A 330 16.61 27.78 29.65
C VAL A 330 15.89 27.25 30.89
N ARG A 331 15.95 25.95 31.21
CA ARG A 331 15.30 25.39 32.41
C ARG A 331 16.23 25.37 33.62
N VAL A 332 16.23 26.45 34.40
CA VAL A 332 16.54 26.43 35.84
C VAL A 332 15.25 26.04 36.60
N PRO A 333 15.25 25.07 37.53
CA PRO A 333 14.07 24.74 38.33
C PRO A 333 13.77 25.86 39.33
N ILE A 334 12.51 26.27 39.41
CA ILE A 334 11.99 27.03 40.55
C ILE A 334 11.82 26.03 41.72
N LEU A 335 12.70 26.14 42.75
CA LEU A 335 12.65 25.65 44.16
C LEU A 335 13.22 24.23 44.50
N PRO A 336 13.55 23.94 45.79
CA PRO A 336 14.59 24.55 46.65
C PRO A 336 15.62 23.50 47.17
N HIS A 337 16.90 23.87 47.23
CA HIS A 337 17.99 23.25 48.02
C HIS A 337 18.19 21.72 47.90
N ASP A 338 19.07 21.31 46.98
CA ASP A 338 19.89 20.11 47.12
C ASP A 338 21.38 20.53 47.07
N PRO A 339 22.16 20.45 48.16
CA PRO A 339 23.49 21.07 48.26
C PRO A 339 24.61 20.38 47.45
N ASP A 340 24.34 19.26 46.79
CA ASP A 340 25.34 18.48 46.05
C ASP A 340 25.19 18.51 44.51
N LEU A 341 24.27 19.32 43.97
CA LEU A 341 24.15 19.59 42.55
C LEU A 341 24.72 20.98 42.24
N ILE A 342 25.85 21.02 41.54
CA ILE A 342 26.45 22.25 41.01
C ILE A 342 25.50 22.81 39.96
N GLU A 343 24.60 23.71 40.38
CA GLU A 343 23.71 24.47 39.51
C GLU A 343 24.53 25.39 38.59
N ILE A 344 24.28 25.28 37.28
CA ILE A 344 24.81 26.23 36.29
C ILE A 344 23.87 27.44 36.30
N ASP A 345 24.06 28.31 37.29
CA ASP A 345 23.25 29.51 37.55
C ASP A 345 23.69 30.76 36.76
N ARG A 346 24.39 30.55 35.63
CA ARG A 346 25.28 31.57 35.04
C ARG A 346 24.58 32.77 34.39
N VAL A 347 23.33 32.64 33.95
CA VAL A 347 22.59 33.74 33.30
C VAL A 347 21.70 34.48 34.30
N GLN A 348 21.19 33.80 35.34
CA GLN A 348 20.39 34.43 36.40
C GLN A 348 21.25 35.30 37.32
N ASP A 349 22.53 34.97 37.48
CA ASP A 349 23.53 35.78 38.19
C ASP A 349 23.83 37.14 37.51
N HIS A 350 23.44 37.31 36.24
CA HIS A 350 23.66 38.50 35.43
C HIS A 350 22.36 39.05 34.83
N PRO A 351 21.50 39.72 35.64
CA PRO A 351 20.20 40.21 35.19
C PRO A 351 20.26 41.22 34.03
N ASP A 352 21.40 41.89 33.84
CA ASP A 352 21.68 42.79 32.72
C ASP A 352 21.93 42.06 31.38
N GLN A 353 22.16 40.74 31.42
CA GLN A 353 22.47 39.90 30.25
C GLN A 353 21.27 39.06 29.79
N ILE A 354 20.18 39.02 30.56
CA ILE A 354 18.95 38.27 30.25
C ILE A 354 18.31 38.76 28.94
N ASP A 355 18.16 40.08 28.78
CA ASP A 355 17.56 40.65 27.55
C ASP A 355 18.37 40.31 26.30
N ALA A 356 19.70 40.27 26.41
CA ALA A 356 20.59 39.89 25.31
C ALA A 356 20.42 38.40 24.97
N PHE A 357 20.35 37.54 25.98
CA PHE A 357 20.14 36.10 25.82
C PHE A 357 18.77 35.78 25.19
N GLU A 358 17.69 36.38 25.68
CA GLU A 358 16.35 36.26 25.10
C GLU A 358 16.30 36.78 23.66
N GLY A 359 17.03 37.87 23.38
CA GLY A 359 17.19 38.41 22.03
C GLY A 359 17.85 37.40 21.06
N MET A 360 18.86 36.67 21.52
CA MET A 360 19.51 35.60 20.75
C MET A 360 18.57 34.43 20.49
N LEU A 361 17.83 33.97 21.51
CA LEU A 361 16.82 32.91 21.34
C LEU A 361 15.70 33.32 20.38
N ALA A 362 15.22 34.56 20.46
CA ALA A 362 14.21 35.09 19.54
C ALA A 362 14.73 35.23 18.11
N ALA A 363 16.02 35.55 17.92
CA ALA A 363 16.65 35.55 16.60
C ALA A 363 16.75 34.14 16.02
N MET A 364 17.17 33.17 16.84
CA MET A 364 17.20 31.76 16.47
C MET A 364 15.83 31.26 16.03
N ASP A 365 14.76 31.51 16.81
CA ASP A 365 13.41 31.08 16.48
C ASP A 365 12.92 31.67 15.14
N ARG A 366 13.12 32.98 14.91
CA ARG A 366 12.75 33.63 13.64
C ARG A 366 13.48 33.04 12.44
N ASP A 367 14.79 32.80 12.57
CA ASP A 367 15.59 32.27 11.47
C ASP A 367 15.21 30.81 11.17
N LEU A 368 15.03 29.99 12.22
CA LEU A 368 14.55 28.61 12.07
C LEU A 368 13.18 28.57 11.41
N HIS A 369 12.25 29.43 11.83
CA HIS A 369 10.94 29.52 11.19
C HIS A 369 11.05 29.90 9.71
N THR A 370 11.90 30.88 9.38
CA THR A 370 12.12 31.31 7.99
C THR A 370 12.62 30.18 7.10
N HIS A 371 13.53 29.35 7.60
CA HIS A 371 14.10 28.25 6.83
C HIS A 371 13.23 26.99 6.81
N LEU A 372 12.63 26.63 7.95
CA LEU A 372 11.99 25.33 8.19
C LEU A 372 10.45 25.36 8.10
N ALA A 373 9.81 26.54 8.05
CA ALA A 373 8.36 26.61 7.88
C ALA A 373 7.91 25.95 6.56
N GLY A 374 6.97 25.01 6.67
CA GLY A 374 6.43 24.23 5.55
C GLY A 374 7.40 23.22 4.93
N VAL A 375 8.58 23.01 5.53
CA VAL A 375 9.55 22.03 5.03
C VAL A 375 9.12 20.62 5.40
N ASN A 376 8.98 19.76 4.40
CA ASN A 376 8.96 18.32 4.59
C ASN A 376 10.40 17.79 4.43
N MET A 377 11.05 17.40 5.54
CA MET A 377 12.45 16.93 5.54
C MET A 377 12.72 15.70 4.67
N PHE A 378 11.70 14.89 4.40
CA PHE A 378 11.84 13.65 3.63
C PHE A 378 11.56 13.85 2.13
N GLU A 379 11.23 15.06 1.69
CA GLU A 379 11.16 15.40 0.27
C GLU A 379 12.49 15.92 -0.24
N GLU A 380 12.92 15.43 -1.40
CA GLU A 380 14.20 15.81 -2.01
C GLU A 380 14.20 17.29 -2.46
N GLU A 381 13.06 17.81 -2.87
CA GLU A 381 12.88 19.22 -3.26
C GLU A 381 13.20 20.18 -2.11
N HIS A 382 12.93 19.75 -0.88
CA HIS A 382 13.17 20.55 0.32
C HIS A 382 14.56 20.34 0.93
N ALA A 383 15.39 19.50 0.33
CA ALA A 383 16.70 19.11 0.85
C ALA A 383 17.61 20.30 1.15
N GLY A 384 17.64 21.30 0.26
CA GLY A 384 18.47 22.49 0.41
C GLY A 384 18.02 23.36 1.58
N ARG A 385 16.70 23.61 1.69
CA ARG A 385 16.11 24.42 2.77
C ARG A 385 16.32 23.78 4.14
N TRP A 386 16.12 22.46 4.23
CA TRP A 386 16.37 21.71 5.46
C TRP A 386 17.82 21.84 5.93
N ARG A 387 18.81 21.61 5.04
CA ARG A 387 20.23 21.75 5.40
C ARG A 387 20.58 23.17 5.83
N ALA A 388 20.09 24.18 5.11
CA ALA A 388 20.29 25.57 5.48
C ALA A 388 19.74 25.89 6.88
N GLY A 389 18.55 25.38 7.22
CA GLY A 389 17.97 25.52 8.56
C GLY A 389 18.80 24.84 9.65
N LEU A 390 19.39 23.68 9.37
CA LEU A 390 20.30 23.01 10.32
C LEU A 390 21.61 23.78 10.53
N ASP A 391 22.17 24.37 9.47
CA ASP A 391 23.38 25.19 9.58
C ASP A 391 23.11 26.50 10.34
N VAL A 392 21.91 27.06 10.20
CA VAL A 392 21.41 28.16 11.04
C VAL A 392 21.31 27.74 12.50
N LEU A 393 20.70 26.59 12.79
CA LEU A 393 20.59 26.06 14.16
C LEU A 393 21.97 25.90 14.82
N ARG A 394 22.93 25.31 14.10
CA ARG A 394 24.30 25.11 14.61
C ARG A 394 24.98 26.44 14.94
N ARG A 395 24.89 27.43 14.04
CA ARG A 395 25.48 28.76 14.28
C ARG A 395 24.89 29.42 15.52
N HIS A 396 23.56 29.45 15.63
CA HIS A 396 22.90 30.01 16.82
C HIS A 396 23.27 29.25 18.10
N SER A 397 23.34 27.92 18.05
CA SER A 397 23.79 27.10 19.17
C SER A 397 25.23 27.44 19.59
N ASP A 398 26.16 27.61 18.64
CA ASP A 398 27.55 27.95 18.93
C ASP A 398 27.66 29.36 19.54
N ASP A 399 26.90 30.33 19.02
CA ASP A 399 26.89 31.70 19.53
C ASP A 399 26.30 31.77 20.94
N LEU A 400 25.21 31.04 21.20
CA LEU A 400 24.61 30.88 22.52
C LEU A 400 25.59 30.26 23.53
N LEU A 401 26.29 29.19 23.13
CA LEU A 401 27.31 28.56 23.99
C LEU A 401 28.48 29.49 24.29
N ARG A 402 28.97 30.24 23.30
CA ARG A 402 30.02 31.26 23.50
C ARG A 402 29.57 32.34 24.47
N PHE A 403 28.32 32.80 24.35
CA PHE A 403 27.75 33.79 25.25
C PHE A 403 27.74 33.28 26.70
N VAL A 404 27.20 32.08 26.94
CA VAL A 404 27.16 31.49 28.30
C VAL A 404 28.56 31.18 28.85
N HIS A 405 29.51 30.80 27.99
CA HIS A 405 30.90 30.61 28.41
C HIS A 405 31.61 31.94 28.74
N GLY A 406 31.25 33.04 28.08
CA GLY A 406 31.80 34.37 28.36
C GLY A 406 31.27 35.02 29.63
N LEU A 407 30.19 34.49 30.21
CA LEU A 407 29.65 34.88 31.51
C LEU A 407 30.36 34.17 32.69
N ALA A 408 31.18 33.15 32.42
CA ALA A 408 32.01 32.44 33.39
C ALA A 408 33.42 33.01 33.43
#